data_AF-A0A0N5A920-F1
#
_entry.id   AF-A0A0N5A920-F1
#
_cell.length_a   1.000
_cell.length_b   1.000
_cell.length_c   1.000
_cell.angle_alpha   90.00
_cell.angle_beta   90.00
_cell.angle_gamma   90.00
#
_symmetry.space_group_name_H-M   'P 1'
#
loop_
_entity.id
_entity.type
_entity.pdbx_description
1 polymer ?
#
loop_
_entity_poly.entity_id
_entity_poly.type
_entity_poly.pdbx_seq_one_letter_code
_entity_poly.pdbx_strand_id
1 'polypeptide(L)'
;MNPHRDQMRRTENSLEMWILEAKSIPAKRKYYCEICLNKTLSARTSAKPRADICFWGEHFDFSPTPKLDVVCINLYREADPKKKKDRSTLIGYVQIDVDQITARHPVERW
;
A
#
# COMPACT_ATOMS: atom_id res chain seq x y z
N MET A 1 -15.82 28.67 26.26
CA MET A 1 -14.59 28.08 25.68
C MET A 1 -14.16 26.96 26.59
N ASN A 2 -14.01 25.73 26.09
CA ASN A 2 -13.60 24.59 26.92
C ASN A 2 -12.05 24.45 26.85
N PRO A 3 -11.31 24.74 27.93
CA PRO A 3 -9.84 24.74 27.94
C PRO A 3 -9.23 23.33 27.79
N HIS A 4 -10.01 22.26 27.98
CA HIS A 4 -9.56 20.90 27.71
C HIS A 4 -9.52 20.54 26.21
N ARG A 5 -10.12 21.37 25.35
CA ARG A 5 -10.15 21.13 23.90
C ARG A 5 -8.79 21.38 23.23
N ASP A 6 -7.93 22.16 23.88
CA ASP A 6 -6.56 22.49 23.43
C ASP A 6 -5.50 21.54 24.02
N GLN A 7 -5.90 20.58 24.86
CA GLN A 7 -4.98 19.60 25.47
C GLN A 7 -4.78 18.34 24.62
N MET A 8 -5.41 18.26 23.45
CA MET A 8 -5.03 17.27 22.44
C MET A 8 -3.92 17.87 21.60
N ARG A 9 -2.65 17.59 21.96
CA ARG A 9 -1.55 17.74 21.00
C ARG A 9 -1.96 16.96 19.74
N ARG A 10 -2.28 17.66 18.65
CA ARG A 10 -2.40 17.03 17.33
C ARG A 10 -1.01 16.54 16.96
N THR A 11 -0.76 15.25 17.17
CA THR A 11 0.37 14.59 16.56
C THR A 11 0.05 14.44 15.08
N GLU A 12 0.68 15.27 14.24
CA GLU A 12 0.61 15.12 12.79
C GLU A 12 1.63 14.04 12.40
N ASN A 13 1.12 12.86 12.03
CA ASN A 13 1.93 11.76 11.53
C ASN A 13 1.97 11.83 10.00
N SER A 14 3.10 11.47 9.40
CA SER A 14 3.21 11.23 7.97
C SER A 14 3.73 9.83 7.70
N LEU A 15 3.38 9.27 6.54
CA LEU A 15 3.90 8.01 6.05
C LEU A 15 4.31 8.21 4.58
N GLU A 16 5.60 8.06 4.31
CA GLU A 16 6.14 7.97 2.96
C GLU A 16 6.49 6.51 2.66
N MET A 17 6.17 6.04 1.46
CA MET A 17 6.50 4.68 1.06
C MET A 17 6.72 4.52 -0.44
N TRP A 18 7.53 3.52 -0.78
CA TRP A 18 7.75 3.07 -2.15
C TRP A 18 7.27 1.64 -2.31
N ILE A 19 6.50 1.39 -3.37
CA ILE A 19 6.19 0.04 -3.83
C ILE A 19 7.14 -0.29 -4.98
N LEU A 20 8.14 -1.11 -4.69
CA LEU A 20 9.21 -1.42 -5.63
C LEU A 20 8.80 -2.50 -6.62
N GLU A 21 8.75 -3.75 -6.18
CA GLU A 21 8.59 -4.90 -7.07
C GLU A 21 7.94 -6.12 -6.43
N ALA A 22 7.44 -7.01 -7.29
CA ALA A 22 6.95 -8.34 -6.92
C ALA A 22 7.66 -9.42 -7.75
N LYS A 23 8.14 -10.45 -7.05
CA LYS A 23 8.84 -11.61 -7.61
C LYS A 23 7.99 -12.87 -7.45
N SER A 24 8.31 -13.90 -8.24
CA SER A 24 7.67 -15.23 -8.14
C SER A 24 6.14 -15.24 -8.31
N ILE A 25 5.60 -14.31 -9.11
CA ILE A 25 4.17 -14.23 -9.46
C ILE A 25 3.94 -14.70 -10.90
N PRO A 26 2.72 -15.16 -11.26
CA PRO A 26 2.47 -15.71 -12.60
C PRO A 26 2.80 -14.73 -13.75
N ALA A 27 3.50 -15.22 -14.77
CA ALA A 27 3.92 -14.42 -15.92
C ALA A 27 2.75 -13.99 -16.84
N LYS A 28 3.01 -13.02 -17.72
CA LYS A 28 2.08 -12.56 -18.80
C LYS A 28 0.74 -12.03 -18.29
N ARG A 29 0.69 -11.55 -17.05
CA ARG A 29 -0.46 -10.86 -16.44
C ARG A 29 -0.04 -9.47 -15.98
N LYS A 30 -1.00 -8.57 -15.87
CA LYS A 30 -0.80 -7.26 -15.24
C LYS A 30 -1.16 -7.32 -13.78
N TYR A 31 -0.38 -6.64 -12.96
CA TYR A 31 -0.53 -6.61 -11.51
C TYR A 31 -0.52 -5.18 -11.01
N TYR A 32 -1.27 -4.94 -9.94
CA TYR A 32 -1.25 -3.69 -9.19
C TYR A 32 -1.32 -4.00 -7.70
N CYS A 33 -0.85 -3.06 -6.88
CA CYS A 33 -0.98 -3.14 -5.43
C CYS A 33 -2.04 -2.15 -4.95
N GLU A 34 -2.87 -2.58 -4.01
CA GLU A 34 -3.69 -1.70 -3.18
C GLU A 34 -2.98 -1.44 -1.86
N ILE A 35 -2.91 -0.17 -1.45
CA ILE A 35 -2.34 0.26 -0.19
C ILE A 35 -3.49 0.57 0.76
N CYS A 36 -3.61 -0.22 1.82
CA CYS A 36 -4.65 -0.09 2.82
C CYS A 36 -4.07 0.38 4.16
N LEU A 37 -4.53 1.53 4.65
CA LEU A 37 -4.21 2.07 5.96
C LEU A 37 -5.35 1.74 6.93
N ASN A 38 -5.08 0.96 8.00
CA ASN A 38 -6.12 0.48 8.92
C ASN A 38 -7.35 -0.12 8.21
N LYS A 39 -7.12 -0.95 7.18
CA LYS A 39 -8.15 -1.61 6.34
C LYS A 39 -8.89 -0.69 5.36
N THR A 40 -8.58 0.60 5.33
CA THR A 40 -9.16 1.54 4.35
C THR A 40 -8.25 1.63 3.14
N LEU A 41 -8.78 1.41 1.94
CA LEU A 41 -8.03 1.64 0.70
C LEU A 41 -7.65 3.13 0.58
N SER A 42 -6.35 3.41 0.59
CA SER A 42 -5.82 4.78 0.54
C SER A 42 -5.18 5.12 -0.80
N ALA A 43 -4.56 4.15 -1.46
CA ALA A 43 -3.94 4.34 -2.76
C ALA A 43 -3.83 3.04 -3.56
N ARG A 44 -3.47 3.15 -4.83
CA ARG A 44 -3.23 2.02 -5.73
C ARG A 44 -2.06 2.35 -6.66
N THR A 45 -1.22 1.36 -6.96
CA THR A 45 -0.19 1.50 -8.00
C THR A 45 -0.79 1.43 -9.40
N SER A 46 -0.03 1.81 -10.42
CA SER A 46 -0.38 1.48 -11.81
C SER A 46 -0.35 -0.05 -12.04
N ALA A 47 -1.11 -0.52 -13.04
CA ALA A 47 -1.07 -1.92 -13.44
C ALA A 47 0.13 -2.19 -14.37
N LYS A 48 1.06 -3.05 -13.95
CA LYS A 48 2.29 -3.37 -14.70
C LYS A 48 2.32 -4.84 -15.12
N PRO A 49 2.74 -5.17 -16.36
CA PRO A 49 2.89 -6.56 -16.77
C PRO A 49 4.04 -7.23 -16.02
N ARG A 50 3.90 -8.53 -15.74
CA ARG A 50 5.02 -9.38 -15.32
C ARG A 50 5.78 -9.89 -16.55
N ALA A 51 6.92 -9.25 -16.83
CA ALA A 51 7.96 -9.77 -17.74
C ALA A 51 8.89 -10.70 -16.94
N ASP A 52 10.16 -10.31 -16.70
CA ASP A 52 11.12 -11.02 -15.84
C ASP A 52 11.05 -10.63 -14.36
N ILE A 53 10.50 -9.45 -14.07
CA ILE A 53 10.03 -8.96 -12.76
C ILE A 53 8.78 -8.09 -12.98
N CYS A 54 7.96 -7.88 -11.94
CA CYS A 54 6.92 -6.84 -11.97
C CYS A 54 7.44 -5.69 -11.11
N PHE A 55 7.81 -4.58 -11.74
CA PHE A 55 8.41 -3.42 -11.10
C PHE A 55 7.49 -2.21 -11.26
N TRP A 56 7.13 -1.58 -10.13
CA TRP A 56 6.36 -0.34 -10.09
C TRP A 56 7.28 0.85 -9.82
N GLY A 57 8.10 0.79 -8.77
CA GLY A 57 8.94 1.91 -8.35
C GLY A 57 8.13 3.17 -8.00
N GLU A 58 6.90 2.99 -7.52
CA GLU A 58 5.95 4.09 -7.29
C GLU A 58 6.02 4.60 -5.85
N HIS A 59 6.01 5.92 -5.69
CA HIS A 59 6.07 6.62 -4.41
C HIS A 59 4.69 7.10 -3.96
N PHE A 60 4.43 7.01 -2.65
CA PHE A 60 3.21 7.49 -2.02
C PHE A 60 3.57 8.28 -0.76
N ASP A 61 2.95 9.44 -0.61
CA ASP A 61 3.04 10.31 0.57
C ASP A 61 1.64 10.47 1.18
N PHE A 62 1.51 10.05 2.44
CA PHE A 62 0.31 10.20 3.23
C PHE A 62 0.58 11.18 4.38
N SER A 63 0.07 12.40 4.25
CA SER A 63 0.20 13.44 5.28
C SER A 63 -0.98 14.42 5.26
N PRO A 64 -1.62 14.72 6.41
CA PRO A 64 -1.47 14.02 7.69
C PRO A 64 -2.17 12.66 7.67
N THR A 65 -1.61 11.69 8.39
CA THR A 65 -2.26 10.38 8.61
C THR A 65 -3.00 10.37 9.95
N PRO A 66 -4.15 9.67 10.04
CA PRO A 66 -4.75 9.35 11.34
C PRO A 66 -3.79 8.45 12.13
N LYS A 67 -4.12 8.12 13.39
CA LYS A 67 -3.39 7.06 14.09
C LYS A 67 -3.48 5.77 13.27
N LEU A 68 -2.33 5.25 12.83
CA LEU A 68 -2.21 4.01 12.09
C LEU A 68 -1.73 2.91 13.03
N ASP A 69 -2.35 1.74 12.94
CA ASP A 69 -1.91 0.53 13.63
C ASP A 69 -1.27 -0.44 12.62
N VAL A 70 -1.81 -0.48 11.38
CA VAL A 70 -1.37 -1.43 10.36
C VAL A 70 -1.41 -0.84 8.94
N VAL A 71 -0.37 -1.15 8.16
CA VAL A 71 -0.30 -0.93 6.72
C VAL A 71 -0.37 -2.27 6.01
N CYS A 72 -1.31 -2.41 5.06
CA CYS A 72 -1.48 -3.64 4.30
C CYS A 72 -1.34 -3.36 2.80
N ILE A 73 -0.45 -4.09 2.13
CA ILE A 73 -0.23 -4.02 0.69
C ILE A 73 -0.82 -5.27 0.05
N ASN A 74 -1.93 -5.12 -0.68
CA ASN A 74 -2.60 -6.23 -1.34
C ASN A 74 -2.20 -6.28 -2.82
N LEU A 75 -1.59 -7.38 -3.25
CA LEU A 75 -1.22 -7.60 -4.64
C LEU A 75 -2.39 -8.24 -5.41
N TYR A 76 -2.84 -7.56 -6.45
CA TYR A 76 -3.88 -8.06 -7.35
C TYR A 76 -3.35 -8.38 -8.73
N ARG A 77 -3.87 -9.46 -9.31
CA ARG A 77 -3.86 -9.68 -10.75
C ARG A 77 -5.03 -8.92 -11.37
N GLU A 78 -4.74 -8.05 -12.33
CA GLU A 78 -5.76 -7.32 -13.09
C GLU A 78 -6.62 -8.27 -13.93
N ALA A 79 -7.92 -7.98 -14.02
CA ALA A 79 -8.83 -8.70 -14.92
C ALA A 79 -8.41 -8.53 -16.38
N ASP A 80 -8.59 -9.58 -17.18
CA ASP A 80 -8.44 -9.47 -18.63
C ASP A 80 -9.62 -8.68 -19.22
N PRO A 81 -9.41 -7.47 -19.77
CA PRO A 81 -10.50 -6.65 -20.31
C PRO A 81 -11.20 -7.31 -21.51
N LYS A 82 -10.57 -8.31 -22.16
CA LYS A 82 -11.19 -9.07 -23.25
C LYS A 82 -12.18 -10.13 -22.75
N LYS A 83 -12.16 -10.47 -21.47
CA LYS A 83 -12.99 -11.52 -20.87
C LYS A 83 -14.05 -10.89 -19.96
N LYS A 84 -15.29 -10.77 -20.46
CA LYS A 84 -16.43 -10.14 -19.75
C LYS A 84 -16.71 -10.64 -18.32
N LYS A 85 -16.30 -11.87 -17.96
CA LYS A 85 -16.51 -12.46 -16.63
C LYS A 85 -15.24 -12.50 -15.76
N ASP A 86 -14.10 -12.08 -16.29
CA ASP A 86 -12.86 -12.07 -15.51
C ASP A 86 -12.87 -10.90 -14.51
N ARG A 87 -12.36 -11.15 -13.31
CA ARG A 87 -12.32 -10.17 -12.22
C ARG A 87 -10.89 -10.07 -11.70
N SER A 88 -10.54 -8.90 -11.18
CA SER A 88 -9.27 -8.77 -10.47
C SER A 88 -9.24 -9.75 -9.30
N THR A 89 -8.12 -10.44 -9.14
CA THR A 89 -7.98 -11.53 -8.17
C THR A 89 -6.85 -11.18 -7.20
N LEU A 90 -7.12 -11.29 -5.90
CA LEU A 90 -6.08 -11.15 -4.87
C LEU A 90 -5.10 -12.31 -4.99
N ILE A 91 -3.81 -12.00 -5.08
CA ILE A 91 -2.73 -12.97 -5.23
C ILE A 91 -2.04 -13.21 -3.89
N GLY A 92 -1.89 -12.14 -3.11
CA GLY A 92 -1.26 -12.17 -1.80
C GLY A 92 -1.25 -10.77 -1.19
N TYR A 93 -0.73 -10.68 0.02
CA TYR A 93 -0.60 -9.41 0.71
C TYR A 93 0.59 -9.43 1.67
N VAL A 94 1.08 -8.25 2.00
CA VAL A 94 2.02 -8.02 3.09
C VAL A 94 1.34 -7.12 4.10
N GLN A 95 1.47 -7.45 5.38
CA GLN A 95 0.94 -6.66 6.48
C GLN A 95 2.09 -6.23 7.38
N ILE A 96 2.18 -4.93 7.65
CA ILE A 96 3.24 -4.32 8.45
C ILE A 96 2.58 -3.57 9.61
N ASP A 97 2.90 -3.98 10.83
CA ASP A 97 2.47 -3.23 12.02
C ASP A 97 3.27 -1.93 12.09
N VAL A 98 2.58 -0.84 12.40
CA VAL A 98 3.19 0.50 12.39
C VAL A 98 4.33 0.60 13.40
N ASP A 99 4.26 -0.13 14.52
CA ASP A 99 5.33 -0.24 15.52
C ASP A 99 6.67 -0.73 14.92
N GLN A 100 6.64 -1.42 13.77
CA GLN A 100 7.85 -1.89 13.07
C GLN A 100 8.47 -0.82 12.15
N ILE A 101 7.76 0.28 11.90
CA ILE A 101 8.10 1.34 10.95
C ILE A 101 7.99 2.75 11.53
N THR A 102 7.99 2.90 12.86
CA THR A 102 8.04 4.21 13.54
C THR A 102 9.41 4.88 13.49
N ALA A 103 10.39 4.27 12.83
CA ALA A 103 11.74 4.82 12.70
C ALA A 103 11.73 6.09 11.84
N ARG A 104 12.62 7.04 12.15
CA ARG A 104 12.82 8.26 11.34
C ARG A 104 13.70 8.04 10.11
N HIS A 105 13.92 6.79 9.73
CA HIS A 105 14.67 6.40 8.53
C HIS A 105 13.86 5.39 7.74
N PRO A 106 14.10 5.25 6.41
CA PRO A 106 13.43 4.25 5.60
C PRO A 106 13.63 2.83 6.13
N VAL A 107 12.57 2.01 6.05
CA VAL A 107 12.58 0.59 6.43
C VAL A 107 12.14 -0.24 5.23
N GLU A 108 12.95 -1.23 4.85
CA GLU A 108 12.62 -2.17 3.78
C GLU A 108 11.97 -3.44 4.35
N ARG A 109 10.90 -3.91 3.70
CA ARG A 109 10.16 -5.14 4.02
C ARG A 109 9.78 -5.87 2.72
N TRP A 110 9.80 -7.20 2.77
CA TRP A 110 9.48 -8.12 1.67
C TRP A 110 8.30 -9.01 2.04
#